data_AF-A0A6G3T4S7-F1
#
_entry.id   AF-A0A6G3T4S7-F1
#
_cell.length_a   1.000
_cell.length_b   1.000
_cell.length_c   1.000
_cell.angle_alpha   90.00
_cell.angle_beta   90.00
_cell.angle_gamma   90.00
#
_symmetry.space_group_name_H-M   'P 1'
#
loop_
_entity.id
_entity.type
_entity.pdbx_description
1 polymer ?
#
loop_
_entity_poly.entity_id
_entity_poly.type
_entity_poly.pdbx_seq_one_letter_code
_entity_poly.pdbx_strand_id
1 'polypeptide(L)'
;MNRTIGGGTTGGANLLALRSHNTALVLDLLRGAGAGGISRLELAERTGLTPQAVSKITARLRGEGLAAEAGRRASTGGKPRTVLCLVPGAGHALGVHLDRDELRAVLVDL
;
A
#
# COMPACT_ATOMS: atom_id res chain seq x y z
N MET A 1 -52.20 14.12 -3.59
CA MET A 1 -51.00 14.75 -4.18
C MET A 1 -49.94 14.95 -3.09
N ASN A 2 -48.85 14.18 -3.07
CA ASN A 2 -47.51 14.69 -3.38
C ASN A 2 -46.50 13.53 -3.40
N ARG A 3 -45.61 13.56 -4.39
CA ARG A 3 -44.53 12.60 -4.64
C ARG A 3 -43.38 12.83 -3.63
N THR A 4 -42.71 11.77 -3.21
CA THR A 4 -41.33 11.84 -2.73
C THR A 4 -40.54 10.70 -3.36
N ILE A 5 -39.43 11.08 -3.99
CA ILE A 5 -38.58 10.29 -4.87
C ILE A 5 -37.30 9.98 -4.11
N GLY A 6 -36.81 8.74 -4.21
CA GLY A 6 -35.37 8.42 -4.15
C GLY A 6 -34.71 8.29 -2.78
N GLY A 7 -34.31 7.06 -2.43
CA GLY A 7 -33.30 6.77 -1.42
C GLY A 7 -32.45 5.59 -1.89
N GLY A 8 -31.30 5.90 -2.51
CA GLY A 8 -30.47 4.96 -3.27
C GLY A 8 -29.78 3.87 -2.45
N THR A 9 -29.73 2.69 -3.04
CA THR A 9 -28.86 1.56 -2.70
C THR A 9 -27.43 1.84 -3.17
N THR A 10 -26.57 2.46 -2.36
CA THR A 10 -25.10 2.43 -2.57
C THR A 10 -24.37 2.68 -1.25
N GLY A 11 -23.75 1.65 -0.66
CA GLY A 11 -22.96 1.88 0.58
C GLY A 11 -22.09 0.75 1.10
N GLY A 12 -22.37 -0.52 0.76
CA GLY A 12 -21.60 -1.65 1.30
C GLY A 12 -20.47 -2.19 0.42
N ALA A 13 -20.62 -2.13 -0.91
CA ALA A 13 -19.83 -2.96 -1.82
C ALA A 13 -18.41 -2.45 -2.14
N ASN A 14 -18.04 -1.21 -1.80
CA ASN A 14 -16.78 -0.62 -2.27
C ASN A 14 -15.77 -0.25 -1.17
N LEU A 15 -16.08 -0.45 0.12
CA LEU A 15 -15.13 -0.07 1.17
C LEU A 15 -13.93 -1.00 1.24
N LEU A 16 -14.14 -2.31 1.06
CA LEU A 16 -13.05 -3.28 1.03
C LEU A 16 -12.17 -3.08 -0.21
N ALA A 17 -12.79 -2.89 -1.38
CA ALA A 17 -12.08 -2.65 -2.63
C ALA A 17 -11.24 -1.36 -2.58
N LEU A 18 -11.81 -0.25 -2.08
CA LEU A 18 -11.06 1.00 -1.86
C LEU A 18 -9.91 0.83 -0.88
N ARG A 19 -10.12 0.08 0.21
CA ARG A 19 -9.06 -0.21 1.18
C ARG A 19 -7.91 -1.01 0.55
N SER A 20 -8.24 -2.03 -0.25
CA SER A 20 -7.26 -2.83 -0.98
C SER A 20 -6.50 -1.98 -1.99
N HIS A 21 -7.20 -1.13 -2.75
CA HIS A 21 -6.59 -0.23 -3.71
C HIS A 21 -5.62 0.76 -3.06
N ASN A 22 -6.04 1.43 -1.97
CA ASN A 22 -5.17 2.37 -1.25
C ASN A 22 -3.95 1.67 -0.63
N THR A 23 -4.11 0.42 -0.18
CA THR A 23 -2.99 -0.39 0.33
C THR A 23 -2.02 -0.72 -0.80
N ALA A 24 -2.52 -1.10 -1.99
CA ALA A 24 -1.70 -1.39 -3.16
C ALA A 24 -0.85 -0.17 -3.58
N LEU A 25 -1.45 1.03 -3.66
CA LEU A 25 -0.71 2.26 -3.98
C LEU A 25 0.45 2.53 -3.02
N VAL A 26 0.25 2.31 -1.72
CA VAL A 26 1.31 2.48 -0.71
C VAL A 26 2.39 1.41 -0.87
N LEU A 27 2.02 0.15 -1.12
CA LEU A 27 2.96 -0.95 -1.35
C LEU A 27 3.81 -0.71 -2.60
N ASP A 28 3.21 -0.27 -3.70
CA ASP A 28 3.92 0.03 -4.95
C ASP A 28 5.00 1.11 -4.74
N LEU A 29 4.67 2.16 -3.98
CA LEU A 29 5.63 3.21 -3.66
C LEU A 29 6.74 2.75 -2.71
N LEU A 30 6.42 1.93 -1.71
CA LEU A 30 7.41 1.36 -0.80
C LEU A 30 8.37 0.42 -1.56
N ARG A 31 7.83 -0.42 -2.44
CA ARG A 31 8.60 -1.31 -3.32
C ARG A 31 9.54 -0.52 -4.22
N GLY A 32 9.01 0.50 -4.92
CA GLY A 32 9.81 1.33 -5.81
C GLY A 32 10.89 2.17 -5.11
N ALA A 33 10.74 2.46 -3.81
CA ALA A 33 11.74 3.18 -3.02
C ALA A 33 12.91 2.28 -2.56
N GLY A 34 12.72 0.95 -2.54
CA GLY A 34 13.72 -0.02 -2.12
C GLY A 34 14.27 0.23 -0.71
N ALA A 35 15.55 -0.12 -0.50
CA ALA A 35 16.22 0.00 0.80
C ALA A 35 16.35 1.46 1.29
N GLY A 36 16.31 2.45 0.39
CA GLY A 36 16.35 3.87 0.77
C GLY A 36 15.09 4.34 1.49
N GLY A 37 13.98 3.63 1.30
CA GLY A 37 12.69 3.91 1.90
C GLY A 37 12.06 5.23 1.44
N ILE A 38 10.85 5.47 1.92
CA ILE A 38 10.05 6.66 1.62
C ILE A 38 9.33 7.13 2.88
N SER A 39 9.26 8.45 3.10
CA SER A 39 8.60 8.99 4.29
C SER A 39 7.08 8.99 4.15
N ARG A 40 6.36 9.06 5.29
CA ARG A 40 4.88 9.15 5.28
C ARG A 40 4.35 10.40 4.57
N LEU A 41 5.14 11.49 4.56
CA LEU A 41 4.76 12.70 3.83
C LEU A 41 4.83 12.45 2.32
N GLU A 42 5.97 11.94 1.84
CA GLU A 42 6.15 11.63 0.41
C GLU A 42 5.13 10.59 -0.07
N LEU A 43 4.78 9.61 0.78
CA LEU A 43 3.68 8.69 0.49
C LEU A 43 2.35 9.42 0.32
N ALA A 44 1.99 10.34 1.22
CA ALA A 44 0.76 11.12 1.12
C ALA A 44 0.72 11.98 -0.14
N GLU A 45 1.83 12.67 -0.45
CA GLU A 45 1.96 13.52 -1.64
C GLU A 45 1.84 12.71 -2.93
N ARG A 46 2.52 11.56 -3.02
CA ARG A 46 2.55 10.74 -4.25
C ARG A 46 1.31 9.88 -4.45
N THR A 47 0.65 9.46 -3.38
CA THR A 47 -0.61 8.68 -3.47
C THR A 47 -1.86 9.57 -3.56
N GLY A 48 -1.76 10.85 -3.19
CA GLY A 48 -2.93 11.73 -3.00
C GLY A 48 -3.79 11.36 -1.79
N LEU A 49 -3.34 10.43 -0.94
CA LEU A 49 -4.05 10.02 0.27
C LEU A 49 -3.84 11.04 1.39
N THR A 50 -4.83 11.13 2.29
CA THR A 50 -4.69 11.98 3.48
C THR A 50 -3.57 11.44 4.39
N PRO A 51 -2.87 12.32 5.14
CA PRO A 51 -1.83 11.89 6.08
C PRO A 51 -2.33 10.87 7.12
N GLN A 52 -3.59 10.97 7.53
CA GLN A 52 -4.23 10.01 8.42
C GLN A 52 -4.42 8.63 7.76
N ALA A 53 -4.83 8.58 6.49
CA ALA A 53 -4.98 7.33 5.75
C ALA A 53 -3.62 6.62 5.59
N VAL A 54 -2.59 7.36 5.17
CA VAL A 54 -1.21 6.82 5.07
C VAL A 54 -0.73 6.31 6.42
N SER A 55 -0.98 7.06 7.51
CA SER A 55 -0.59 6.63 8.86
C SER A 55 -1.28 5.33 9.26
N LYS A 56 -2.58 5.17 8.99
CA LYS A 56 -3.31 3.93 9.28
C LYS A 56 -2.80 2.75 8.44
N ILE A 57 -2.58 2.95 7.14
CA ILE A 57 -2.09 1.90 6.24
C ILE A 57 -0.68 1.47 6.66
N THR A 58 0.24 2.41 6.84
CA THR A 58 1.63 2.09 7.23
C THR A 58 1.74 1.49 8.62
N ALA A 59 0.92 1.92 9.59
CA ALA A 59 0.87 1.29 10.90
C ALA A 59 0.41 -0.18 10.82
N ARG A 60 -0.60 -0.48 10.00
CA ARG A 60 -1.06 -1.84 9.75
C ARG A 60 0.01 -2.69 9.07
N LEU A 61 0.62 -2.20 7.99
CA LEU A 61 1.69 -2.92 7.28
C LEU A 61 2.87 -3.24 8.21
N ARG A 62 3.22 -2.32 9.12
CA ARG A 62 4.23 -2.56 10.15
C ARG A 62 3.80 -3.60 11.18
N GLY A 63 2.53 -3.55 11.61
CA GLY A 63 1.96 -4.56 12.51
C GLY A 63 1.91 -5.96 11.89
N GLU A 64 1.76 -6.04 10.57
CA GLU A 64 1.81 -7.27 9.78
C GLU A 64 3.25 -7.71 9.44
N GLY A 65 4.27 -6.93 9.80
CA GLY A 65 5.68 -7.23 9.50
C GLY A 65 6.12 -6.96 8.05
N LEU A 66 5.24 -6.39 7.22
CA LEU A 66 5.49 -6.11 5.80
C LEU A 66 6.34 -4.86 5.56
N ALA A 67 6.33 -3.93 6.51
CA ALA A 67 7.10 -2.69 6.43
C ALA A 67 7.89 -2.44 7.72
N ALA A 68 9.05 -1.82 7.60
CA ALA A 68 9.91 -1.44 8.71
C ALA A 68 10.41 -0.01 8.55
N GLU A 69 10.95 0.55 9.63
CA GLU A 69 11.66 1.84 9.54
C GLU A 69 13.06 1.58 8.94
N ALA A 70 13.37 2.19 7.80
CA ALA A 70 14.65 2.04 7.11
C ALA A 70 15.76 2.93 7.72
N GLY A 71 15.53 3.49 8.90
CA GLY A 71 16.37 4.47 9.56
C GLY A 71 15.95 5.93 9.30
N ARG A 72 16.90 6.85 9.49
CA ARG A 72 16.74 8.29 9.20
C ARG A 72 17.64 8.64 8.03
N ARG A 73 17.05 9.09 6.91
CA ARG A 73 17.83 9.62 5.79
C ARG A 73 18.50 10.93 6.24
N ALA A 74 19.80 11.09 5.95
CA ALA A 74 20.52 12.34 6.18
C ALA A 74 19.79 13.46 5.42
N SER A 75 19.36 14.49 6.16
CA SER A 75 18.58 15.57 5.59
C SER A 75 19.51 16.60 4.96
N THR A 76 19.29 16.93 3.69
CA THR A 76 19.95 18.05 2.98
C THR A 76 19.36 19.42 3.36
N GLY A 77 18.74 19.57 4.56
CA GLY A 77 18.25 20.87 5.04
C GLY A 77 17.09 20.91 6.03
N GLY A 78 16.71 19.82 6.71
CA GLY A 78 15.57 19.78 7.64
C GLY A 78 15.63 18.68 8.72
N LYS A 79 14.57 18.57 9.52
CA LYS A 79 14.47 17.56 10.60
C LYS A 79 14.49 16.15 9.99
N PRO A 80 15.37 15.23 10.44
CA PRO A 80 15.46 13.89 9.86
C PRO A 80 14.12 13.17 9.92
N ARG A 81 13.61 12.77 8.76
CA ARG A 81 12.32 12.08 8.61
C ARG A 81 12.54 10.57 8.77
N THR A 82 11.66 9.93 9.53
CA THR A 82 11.56 8.47 9.55
C THR A 82 11.10 8.00 8.18
N VAL A 83 11.92 7.16 7.53
CA VAL A 83 11.59 6.53 6.25
C VAL A 83 11.11 5.11 6.49
N LEU A 84 10.17 4.65 5.67
CA LEU A 84 9.68 3.28 5.67
C LEU A 84 10.18 2.53 4.44
N CYS A 85 10.55 1.27 4.60
CA CYS A 85 10.82 0.33 3.52
C CYS A 85 9.96 -0.93 3.69
N LEU A 86 9.81 -1.71 2.61
CA LEU A 86 9.33 -3.08 2.74
C LEU A 86 10.40 -3.94 3.41
N VAL A 87 9.95 -4.92 4.17
CA VAL A 87 10.82 -5.95 4.73
C VAL A 87 11.01 -7.03 3.66
N PRO A 88 12.22 -7.23 3.12
CA PRO A 88 12.46 -8.32 2.16
C PRO A 88 12.12 -9.67 2.77
N GLY A 89 11.50 -10.55 2.00
CA GLY A 89 11.05 -11.87 2.46
C GLY A 89 9.80 -11.86 3.37
N ALA A 90 9.22 -10.70 3.68
CA ALA A 90 8.02 -10.63 4.52
C ALA A 90 6.75 -11.14 3.82
N GLY A 91 6.78 -11.29 2.50
CA GLY A 91 5.71 -11.88 1.72
C GLY A 91 6.24 -12.41 0.39
N HIS A 92 5.65 -13.48 -0.11
CA HIS A 92 5.98 -14.04 -1.41
C HIS A 92 4.71 -14.17 -2.25
N ALA A 93 4.81 -13.91 -3.54
CA ALA A 93 3.74 -14.12 -4.51
C ALA A 93 4.09 -15.29 -5.43
N LEU A 94 3.19 -16.26 -5.55
CA LEU A 94 3.29 -17.36 -6.51
C LEU A 94 2.33 -17.12 -7.67
N GLY A 95 2.86 -16.91 -8.87
CA GLY A 95 2.09 -16.88 -10.11
C GLY A 95 2.15 -18.23 -10.80
N VAL A 96 1.00 -18.84 -11.07
CA VAL A 96 0.92 -20.09 -11.84
C VAL A 96 0.15 -19.83 -13.14
N HIS A 97 0.77 -20.17 -14.25
CA HIS A 97 0.17 -20.16 -15.58
C HIS A 97 0.01 -21.60 -16.04
N LEU A 98 -1.24 -21.97 -16.35
CA LEU A 98 -1.63 -23.32 -16.76
C LEU A 98 -2.08 -23.26 -18.21
N ASP A 99 -1.31 -23.90 -19.08
CA ASP A 99 -1.67 -24.19 -20.45
C ASP A 99 -2.08 -25.65 -20.58
N ARG A 100 -2.57 -26.03 -21.77
CA ARG A 100 -3.01 -27.42 -22.05
C ARG A 100 -1.89 -28.44 -21.83
N ASP A 101 -0.67 -28.08 -22.24
CA ASP A 101 0.48 -28.99 -22.27
C ASP A 101 1.66 -28.49 -21.43
N GLU A 102 1.54 -27.33 -20.78
CA GLU A 102 2.62 -26.71 -20.00
C GLU A 102 2.08 -26.08 -18.71
N LEU A 103 2.86 -26.16 -17.63
CA LEU A 103 2.65 -25.43 -16.40
C LEU A 103 3.88 -24.57 -16.13
N ARG A 104 3.69 -23.26 -15.98
CA ARG A 104 4.72 -22.32 -15.55
C ARG A 104 4.38 -21.76 -14.18
N ALA A 105 5.34 -21.81 -13.27
CA ALA A 105 5.21 -21.20 -11.95
C ALA A 105 6.34 -20.17 -11.74
N VAL A 106 6.00 -19.04 -11.12
CA VAL A 106 6.92 -17.94 -10.80
C VAL A 106 6.74 -17.59 -9.34
N LEU A 107 7.83 -17.59 -8.57
CA LEU A 107 7.87 -17.09 -7.20
C LEU A 107 8.54 -15.72 -7.19
N VAL A 108 7.91 -14.74 -6.56
CA VAL A 108 8.43 -13.36 -6.45
C VAL A 108 8.41 -12.95 -4.97
N ASP A 109 9.48 -12.30 -4.52
CA ASP A 109 9.55 -11.66 -3.21
C ASP A 109 8.87 -10.26 -3.24
N LEU A 110 8.46 -9.77 -2.07
CA LEU A 110 7.76 -8.50 -1.91
C LEU A 110 8.62 -7.28 -2.24
#